data_AF-A2FQQ6-F1
#
_entry.id   AF-A2FQQ6-F1
#
_cell.length_a   1.000
_cell.length_b   1.000
_cell.length_c   1.000
_cell.angle_alpha   90.00
_cell.angle_beta   90.00
_cell.angle_gamma   90.00
#
_symmetry.space_group_name_H-M   'P 1'
#
loop_
_entity.id
_entity.type
_entity.pdbx_description
1 polymer ?
#
loop_
_entity_poly.entity_id
_entity_poly.type
_entity_poly.pdbx_seq_one_letter_code
_entity_poly.pdbx_strand_id
1 'polypeptide(L)'
;MQGIAFTRNLVSMLPAWVGKLLLFEIENPDDPEAGFLKDANYVDGFTFISYGNNTDVRSIIQYLCMRVANAVAIMSPLRHFKFGNKFIENVRSNIFGRTNYFYTFIDNNTYDKSPAASIQVAYMMASNIGKLLEYERMTIEIARGPESLNSRNNNNIITSQLTNAIING
;
A
#
# COMPACT_ATOMS: atom_id res chain seq x y z
N MET A 1 9.74 14.28 9.04
CA MET A 1 9.13 13.02 9.53
C MET A 1 7.69 12.78 9.04
N GLN A 2 6.87 13.82 8.83
CA GLN A 2 5.48 13.67 8.36
C GLN A 2 5.34 12.83 7.07
N GLY A 3 6.16 13.07 6.04
CA GLY A 3 6.10 12.28 4.80
C GLY A 3 6.42 10.79 5.00
N ILE A 4 7.33 10.47 5.94
CA ILE A 4 7.72 9.09 6.28
C ILE A 4 6.56 8.40 6.99
N ALA A 5 5.98 9.05 8.01
CA ALA A 5 4.84 8.52 8.75
C ALA A 5 3.61 8.35 7.85
N PHE A 6 3.37 9.32 6.96
CA PHE A 6 2.26 9.27 6.02
C PHE A 6 2.43 8.12 5.02
N THR A 7 3.63 7.97 4.44
CA THR A 7 3.93 6.84 3.54
C THR A 7 3.77 5.51 4.26
N ARG A 8 4.30 5.37 5.49
CA ARG A 8 4.16 4.16 6.30
C ARG A 8 2.69 3.79 6.47
N ASN A 9 1.86 4.74 6.88
CA ASN A 9 0.44 4.49 7.09
C ASN A 9 -0.26 4.08 5.78
N LEU A 10 0.05 4.75 4.65
CA LEU A 10 -0.52 4.39 3.35
C LEU A 10 -0.17 2.96 2.95
N VAL A 11 1.13 2.59 2.99
CA VAL A 11 1.56 1.24 2.57
C VAL A 11 1.10 0.14 3.52
N SER A 12 0.83 0.47 4.79
CA SER A 12 0.19 -0.47 5.72
C SER A 12 -1.31 -0.62 5.48
N MET A 13 -2.00 0.45 5.08
CA MET A 13 -3.46 0.44 4.83
C MET A 13 -3.84 -0.20 3.49
N LEU A 14 -3.08 0.06 2.44
CA LEU A 14 -3.39 -0.38 1.07
C LEU A 14 -3.66 -1.89 0.95
N PRO A 15 -2.83 -2.80 1.51
CA PRO A 15 -3.11 -4.24 1.55
C PRO A 15 -4.46 -4.61 2.17
N ALA A 16 -4.84 -3.94 3.26
CA ALA A 16 -6.09 -4.21 3.96
C ALA A 16 -7.29 -3.78 3.11
N TRP A 17 -7.18 -2.63 2.42
CA TRP A 17 -8.20 -2.18 1.49
C TRP A 17 -8.34 -3.09 0.27
N VAL A 18 -7.23 -3.61 -0.25
CA VAL A 18 -7.26 -4.65 -1.30
C VAL A 18 -7.96 -5.91 -0.80
N GLY A 19 -7.66 -6.37 0.42
CA GLY A 19 -8.37 -7.49 1.04
C GLY A 19 -9.88 -7.23 1.16
N LYS A 20 -10.27 -6.03 1.58
CA LYS A 20 -11.67 -5.61 1.63
C LYS A 20 -12.32 -5.63 0.24
N LEU A 21 -11.67 -5.09 -0.78
CA LEU A 21 -12.18 -5.09 -2.16
C LEU A 21 -12.48 -6.51 -2.66
N LEU A 22 -11.54 -7.43 -2.46
CA LEU A 22 -11.70 -8.83 -2.85
C LEU A 22 -12.92 -9.46 -2.16
N LEU A 23 -13.05 -9.29 -0.85
CA LEU A 23 -14.18 -9.85 -0.10
C LEU A 23 -15.51 -9.15 -0.43
N PHE A 24 -15.48 -7.90 -0.86
CA PHE A 24 -16.67 -7.14 -1.21
C PHE A 24 -17.21 -7.52 -2.61
N GLU A 25 -16.35 -7.88 -3.55
CA GLU A 25 -16.75 -8.10 -4.95
C GLU A 25 -16.81 -9.56 -5.39
N ILE A 26 -16.02 -10.44 -4.76
CA ILE A 26 -16.09 -11.88 -5.05
C ILE A 26 -17.45 -12.39 -4.59
N GLU A 27 -18.17 -13.03 -5.51
CA GLU A 27 -19.46 -13.65 -5.26
C GLU A 27 -19.38 -14.66 -4.11
N ASN A 28 -20.32 -14.54 -3.19
CA ASN A 28 -20.51 -15.55 -2.17
C ASN A 28 -21.25 -16.75 -2.80
N PRO A 29 -20.69 -17.98 -2.74
CA PRO A 29 -21.36 -19.18 -3.25
C PRO A 29 -22.73 -19.44 -2.60
N ASP A 30 -22.91 -18.97 -1.36
CA ASP A 30 -24.14 -19.15 -0.58
C ASP A 30 -25.16 -18.02 -0.83
N ASP A 31 -24.73 -16.90 -1.42
CA ASP A 31 -25.56 -15.73 -1.74
C ASP A 31 -24.97 -14.96 -2.95
N PRO A 32 -25.26 -15.37 -4.19
CA PRO A 32 -24.61 -14.83 -5.39
C PRO A 32 -24.87 -13.34 -5.64
N GLU A 33 -25.93 -12.78 -5.04
CA GLU A 33 -26.27 -11.35 -5.14
C GLU A 33 -25.47 -10.49 -4.14
N ALA A 34 -24.80 -11.11 -3.17
CA ALA A 34 -23.96 -10.44 -2.19
C ALA A 34 -22.49 -10.90 -2.25
N GLY A 35 -21.56 -9.96 -2.08
CA GLY A 35 -20.19 -10.31 -1.75
C GLY A 35 -20.09 -10.95 -0.36
N PHE A 36 -18.92 -11.50 -0.01
CA PHE A 36 -18.64 -11.96 1.36
C PHE A 36 -18.72 -10.85 2.40
N LEU A 37 -18.48 -9.60 2.00
CA LEU A 37 -18.68 -8.41 2.83
C LEU A 37 -19.86 -7.58 2.33
N LYS A 38 -20.67 -7.12 3.29
CA LYS A 38 -21.70 -6.12 3.05
C LYS A 38 -21.14 -4.71 3.18
N ASP A 39 -21.93 -3.73 2.74
CA ASP A 39 -21.63 -2.33 2.94
C ASP A 39 -21.38 -2.00 4.41
N ALA A 40 -20.40 -1.13 4.64
CA ALA A 40 -20.09 -0.65 5.98
C ALA A 40 -21.15 0.34 6.43
N ASN A 41 -21.71 0.12 7.62
CA ASN A 41 -22.56 1.09 8.29
C ASN A 41 -21.67 2.06 9.08
N TYR A 42 -21.72 3.34 8.70
CA TYR A 42 -20.97 4.39 9.36
C TYR A 42 -21.84 5.12 10.38
N VAL A 43 -21.24 5.56 11.48
CA VAL A 43 -21.92 6.41 12.46
C VAL A 43 -22.21 7.78 11.87
N ASP A 44 -23.29 8.42 12.33
CA ASP A 44 -23.63 9.78 11.93
C ASP A 44 -22.46 10.74 12.20
N GLY A 45 -22.13 11.55 11.19
CA GLY A 45 -21.02 12.50 11.25
C GLY A 45 -19.63 11.90 10.93
N PHE A 46 -19.53 10.62 10.54
CA PHE A 46 -18.26 10.06 10.06
C PHE A 46 -17.78 10.80 8.80
N THR A 47 -16.56 11.33 8.85
CA THR A 47 -16.00 12.12 7.74
C THR A 47 -15.13 11.26 6.83
N PHE A 48 -15.37 11.37 5.52
CA PHE A 48 -14.61 10.67 4.48
C PHE A 48 -13.47 11.51 3.87
N ILE A 49 -13.14 12.66 4.46
CA ILE A 49 -12.11 13.58 3.92
C ILE A 49 -10.76 12.87 3.74
N SER A 50 -10.38 12.02 4.69
CA SER A 50 -9.15 11.22 4.63
C SER A 50 -9.13 10.18 3.50
N TYR A 51 -10.29 9.91 2.89
CA TYR A 51 -10.50 9.00 1.77
C TYR A 51 -10.93 9.72 0.49
N GLY A 52 -10.72 11.04 0.43
CA GLY A 52 -11.09 11.85 -0.73
C GLY A 52 -12.59 12.10 -0.86
N ASN A 53 -13.33 11.98 0.25
CA ASN A 53 -14.80 12.01 0.30
C ASN A 53 -15.49 10.86 -0.46
N ASN A 54 -14.76 9.80 -0.79
CA ASN A 54 -15.33 8.61 -1.41
C ASN A 54 -15.82 7.63 -0.34
N THR A 55 -16.94 6.96 -0.65
CA THR A 55 -17.51 5.89 0.19
C THR A 55 -17.34 4.52 -0.45
N ASP A 56 -17.18 4.45 -1.78
CA ASP A 56 -16.97 3.20 -2.50
C ASP A 56 -15.52 2.71 -2.39
N VAL A 57 -15.35 1.40 -2.24
CA VAL A 57 -14.06 0.78 -1.93
C VAL A 57 -13.02 1.06 -3.02
N ARG A 58 -13.42 1.01 -4.30
CA ARG A 58 -12.51 1.24 -5.44
C ARG A 58 -11.96 2.66 -5.46
N SER A 59 -12.81 3.68 -5.34
CA SER A 59 -12.38 5.08 -5.36
C SER A 59 -11.56 5.44 -4.13
N ILE A 60 -11.86 4.83 -2.97
CA ILE A 60 -10.99 4.95 -1.79
C ILE A 60 -9.58 4.40 -2.10
N ILE A 61 -9.48 3.21 -2.69
CA ILE A 61 -8.17 2.62 -3.05
C ILE A 61 -7.45 3.50 -4.09
N GLN A 62 -8.14 3.93 -5.15
CA GLN A 62 -7.58 4.82 -6.17
C GLN A 62 -7.03 6.09 -5.55
N TYR A 63 -7.81 6.74 -4.67
CA TYR A 63 -7.38 7.92 -3.95
C TYR A 63 -6.12 7.64 -3.13
N LEU A 64 -6.11 6.58 -2.31
CA LEU A 64 -4.96 6.21 -1.48
C LEU A 64 -3.70 5.91 -2.31
N CYS A 65 -3.83 5.19 -3.44
CA CYS A 65 -2.73 4.96 -4.36
C CYS A 65 -2.17 6.27 -4.92
N MET A 66 -3.04 7.21 -5.30
CA MET A 66 -2.63 8.52 -5.79
C MET A 66 -1.88 9.34 -4.72
N ARG A 67 -2.22 9.16 -3.44
CA ARG A 67 -1.53 9.81 -2.32
C ARG A 67 -0.11 9.28 -2.08
N VAL A 68 0.25 8.08 -2.55
CA VAL A 68 1.61 7.54 -2.41
C VAL A 68 2.62 8.44 -3.10
N ALA A 69 2.34 8.90 -4.32
CA ALA A 69 3.22 9.82 -5.05
C ALA A 69 3.46 11.12 -4.28
N ASN A 70 2.40 11.70 -3.72
CA ASN A 70 2.48 12.90 -2.89
C ASN A 70 3.30 12.66 -1.62
N ALA A 71 3.11 11.52 -0.96
CA ALA A 71 3.85 11.17 0.24
C ALA A 71 5.35 11.03 -0.04
N VAL A 72 5.73 10.43 -1.18
CA VAL A 72 7.12 10.35 -1.61
C VAL A 72 7.70 11.71 -1.97
N ALA A 73 6.93 12.57 -2.65
CA ALA A 73 7.38 13.93 -2.99
C ALA A 73 7.75 14.75 -1.73
N ILE A 74 6.96 14.63 -0.66
CA ILE A 74 7.24 15.27 0.64
C ILE A 74 8.57 14.78 1.25
N MET A 75 8.97 13.53 0.97
CA MET A 75 10.23 12.97 1.49
C MET A 75 11.45 13.32 0.63
N SER A 76 11.28 13.65 -0.66
CA SER A 76 12.39 13.92 -1.59
C SER A 76 13.47 14.89 -1.07
N PRO A 77 13.14 16.00 -0.38
CA PRO A 77 14.15 16.91 0.14
C PRO A 77 15.14 16.28 1.14
N LEU A 78 14.79 15.17 1.81
CA LEU A 78 15.67 14.46 2.74
C LEU A 78 16.95 13.93 2.06
N ARG A 79 16.95 13.78 0.74
CA ARG A 79 18.14 13.37 -0.02
C ARG A 79 19.29 14.35 0.11
N HIS A 80 19.00 15.63 0.34
CA HIS A 80 20.00 16.70 0.36
C HIS A 80 20.03 17.49 1.68
N PHE A 81 19.14 17.15 2.61
CA PHE A 81 19.06 17.81 3.90
C PHE A 81 20.22 17.39 4.81
N LYS A 82 20.94 18.38 5.36
CA LYS A 82 21.96 18.23 6.43
C LYS A 82 22.93 17.05 6.23
N PHE A 83 23.71 17.08 5.15
CA PHE A 83 24.78 16.09 4.92
C PHE A 83 25.77 15.98 6.08
N GLY A 84 26.24 14.75 6.34
CA GLY A 84 27.19 14.47 7.42
C GLY A 84 26.55 14.34 8.80
N ASN A 85 25.27 14.68 8.95
CA ASN A 85 24.53 14.37 10.17
C ASN A 85 24.16 12.87 10.20
N LYS A 86 24.80 12.10 11.10
CA LYS A 86 24.62 10.64 11.19
C LYS A 86 23.16 10.18 11.31
N PHE A 87 22.32 10.92 12.02
CA PHE A 87 20.89 10.61 12.17
C PHE A 87 20.16 10.72 10.82
N ILE A 88 20.33 11.84 10.13
CA ILE A 88 19.72 12.06 8.82
C ILE A 88 20.29 11.09 7.76
N GLU A 89 21.57 10.74 7.83
CA GLU A 89 22.16 9.72 6.96
C GLU A 89 21.50 8.35 7.17
N ASN A 90 21.24 7.95 8.42
CA ASN A 90 20.53 6.70 8.74
C ASN A 90 19.10 6.72 8.16
N VAL A 91 18.36 7.81 8.37
CA VAL A 91 17.03 8.01 7.78
C VAL A 91 17.09 7.89 6.25
N ARG A 92 18.07 8.53 5.63
CA ARG A 92 18.24 8.50 4.17
C ARG A 92 18.55 7.08 3.67
N SER A 93 19.39 6.34 4.38
CA SER A 93 19.71 4.96 4.06
C SER A 93 18.47 4.06 4.11
N ASN A 94 17.64 4.18 5.15
CA ASN A 94 16.42 3.37 5.30
C ASN A 94 15.32 3.69 4.27
N ILE A 95 15.28 4.93 3.78
CA ILE A 95 14.24 5.37 2.83
C ILE A 95 14.68 5.17 1.37
N PHE A 96 15.91 5.57 1.06
CA PHE A 96 16.43 5.67 -0.31
C PHE A 96 17.49 4.64 -0.65
N GLY A 97 18.09 3.99 0.36
CA GLY A 97 18.99 2.88 0.16
C GLY A 97 18.24 1.66 -0.37
N ARG A 98 18.90 0.89 -1.24
CA ARG A 98 18.39 -0.41 -1.74
C ARG A 98 18.62 -1.52 -0.72
N THR A 99 18.23 -1.28 0.52
CA THR A 99 18.39 -2.20 1.65
C THR A 99 17.18 -3.12 1.83
N ASN A 100 16.10 -2.89 1.07
CA ASN A 100 14.87 -3.66 1.13
C ASN A 100 14.68 -4.50 -0.12
N TYR A 101 13.64 -5.33 -0.09
CA TYR A 101 13.25 -6.17 -1.20
C TYR A 101 11.80 -5.90 -1.59
N PHE A 102 11.54 -5.90 -2.89
CA PHE A 102 10.21 -6.11 -3.44
C PHE A 102 10.10 -7.59 -3.83
N TYR A 103 8.99 -8.21 -3.48
CA TYR A 103 8.68 -9.60 -3.80
C TYR A 103 7.63 -9.64 -4.89
N THR A 104 7.95 -10.29 -5.99
CA THR A 104 7.00 -10.60 -7.07
C THR A 104 6.55 -12.05 -6.90
N PHE A 105 5.39 -12.22 -6.28
CA PHE A 105 4.72 -13.50 -6.09
C PHE A 105 4.10 -13.98 -7.39
N ILE A 106 4.48 -15.19 -7.81
CA ILE A 106 3.84 -15.94 -8.89
C ILE A 106 2.69 -16.76 -8.30
N ASP A 107 2.93 -17.35 -7.14
CA ASP A 107 1.94 -18.01 -6.29
C ASP A 107 2.30 -17.77 -4.79
N ASN A 108 1.64 -18.46 -3.85
CA ASN A 108 1.89 -18.29 -2.42
C ASN A 108 3.29 -18.70 -1.95
N ASN A 109 3.94 -19.61 -2.67
CA ASN A 109 5.23 -20.22 -2.32
C ASN A 109 6.36 -19.83 -3.28
N THR A 110 6.02 -19.44 -4.51
CA THR A 110 6.96 -19.07 -5.56
C THR A 110 6.99 -17.55 -5.73
N TYR A 111 8.15 -16.94 -5.46
CA TYR A 111 8.35 -15.51 -5.63
C TYR A 111 9.78 -15.18 -6.05
N ASP A 112 9.91 -14.10 -6.83
CA ASP A 112 11.19 -13.45 -7.09
C ASP A 112 11.39 -12.31 -6.11
N LYS A 113 12.63 -12.12 -5.63
CA LYS A 113 13.00 -10.99 -4.78
C LYS A 113 13.95 -10.04 -5.52
N SER A 114 13.62 -8.76 -5.52
CA SER A 114 14.44 -7.72 -6.16
C SER A 114 14.82 -6.64 -5.14
N PRO A 115 16.11 -6.28 -5.00
CA PRO A 115 16.51 -5.17 -4.15
C PRO A 115 15.84 -3.85 -4.56
N ALA A 116 15.23 -3.16 -3.61
CA ALA A 116 14.48 -1.94 -3.84
C ALA A 116 14.61 -0.98 -2.65
N ALA A 117 14.48 0.32 -2.91
CA ALA A 117 14.32 1.32 -1.85
C ALA A 117 12.89 1.32 -1.31
N SER A 118 12.70 1.76 -0.06
CA SER A 118 11.36 1.88 0.55
C SER A 118 10.40 2.69 -0.32
N ILE A 119 10.85 3.82 -0.86
CA ILE A 119 10.02 4.63 -1.76
C ILE A 119 9.65 3.92 -3.07
N GLN A 120 10.53 3.04 -3.57
CA GLN A 120 10.29 2.28 -4.80
C GLN A 120 9.26 1.19 -4.54
N VAL A 121 9.38 0.49 -3.42
CA VAL A 121 8.39 -0.51 -2.99
C VAL A 121 7.02 0.13 -2.85
N ALA A 122 6.91 1.32 -2.25
CA ALA A 122 5.63 2.04 -2.15
C ALA A 122 4.99 2.31 -3.52
N TYR A 123 5.78 2.79 -4.49
CA TYR A 123 5.31 3.01 -5.87
C TYR A 123 4.92 1.72 -6.57
N MET A 124 5.73 0.67 -6.46
CA MET A 124 5.45 -0.62 -7.08
C MET A 124 4.18 -1.24 -6.52
N MET A 125 3.95 -1.14 -5.20
CA MET A 125 2.69 -1.53 -4.58
C MET A 125 1.50 -0.73 -5.14
N ALA A 126 1.58 0.61 -5.13
CA ALA A 126 0.49 1.46 -5.63
C ALA A 126 0.16 1.18 -7.11
N SER A 127 1.19 0.98 -7.94
CA SER A 127 1.02 0.64 -9.36
C SER A 127 0.40 -0.73 -9.55
N ASN A 128 0.85 -1.73 -8.78
CA ASN A 128 0.31 -3.09 -8.87
C ASN A 128 -1.16 -3.15 -8.40
N ILE A 129 -1.52 -2.37 -7.38
CA ILE A 129 -2.92 -2.17 -6.98
C ILE A 129 -3.70 -1.45 -8.09
N GLY A 130 -3.10 -0.48 -8.77
CA GLY A 130 -3.69 0.17 -9.93
C GLY A 130 -4.13 -0.83 -11.01
N LYS A 131 -3.25 -1.79 -11.36
CA LYS A 131 -3.59 -2.88 -12.28
C LYS A 131 -4.73 -3.75 -11.78
N LEU A 132 -4.76 -4.06 -10.48
CA LEU A 132 -5.86 -4.82 -9.88
C LEU A 132 -7.21 -4.09 -10.03
N LEU A 133 -7.22 -2.76 -9.97
CA LEU A 133 -8.42 -1.95 -10.14
C LEU A 133 -8.90 -1.84 -11.60
N GLU A 134 -8.10 -2.26 -12.58
CA GLU A 134 -8.50 -2.29 -14.00
C GLU A 134 -9.48 -3.44 -14.30
N TYR A 135 -9.52 -4.48 -13.46
CA TYR A 135 -10.52 -5.53 -13.56
C TYR A 135 -11.90 -4.97 -13.20
N GLU A 136 -12.90 -5.19 -14.04
CA GLU A 136 -14.27 -4.71 -13.81
C GLU A 136 -14.89 -5.25 -12.52
N ARG A 137 -14.63 -6.54 -12.21
CA ARG A 137 -15.06 -7.20 -10.97
C ARG A 137 -13.99 -8.18 -10.51
N MET A 138 -13.82 -8.32 -9.20
CA MET A 138 -12.92 -9.32 -8.63
C MET A 138 -13.54 -10.73 -8.69
N THR A 139 -12.72 -11.71 -9.09
CA THR A 139 -13.05 -13.14 -9.05
C THR A 139 -12.06 -13.89 -8.14
N ILE A 140 -12.33 -15.17 -7.87
CA ILE A 140 -11.44 -16.02 -7.08
C ILE A 140 -10.08 -16.19 -7.77
N GLU A 141 -10.07 -16.28 -9.10
CA GLU A 141 -8.86 -16.39 -9.92
C GLU A 141 -8.00 -15.14 -9.78
N ILE A 142 -8.61 -13.95 -9.88
CA ILE A 142 -7.93 -12.66 -9.68
C ILE A 142 -7.40 -12.56 -8.24
N ALA A 143 -8.18 -12.99 -7.26
CA ALA A 143 -7.79 -12.96 -5.85
C ALA A 143 -6.57 -13.85 -5.54
N ARG A 144 -6.40 -14.95 -6.28
CA ARG A 144 -5.24 -15.85 -6.21
C ARG A 144 -4.10 -15.43 -7.13
N GLY A 145 -4.35 -14.49 -8.04
CA GLY A 145 -3.38 -14.04 -9.03
C GLY A 145 -2.24 -13.19 -8.46
N PRO A 146 -1.15 -13.03 -9.24
CA PRO A 146 0.02 -12.25 -8.86
C PRO A 146 -0.29 -10.83 -8.39
N GLU A 147 -1.20 -10.12 -9.06
CA GLU A 147 -1.57 -8.73 -8.73
C GLU A 147 -2.15 -8.64 -7.31
N SER A 148 -3.01 -9.57 -6.94
CA SER A 148 -3.59 -9.63 -5.58
C SER A 148 -2.53 -9.99 -4.54
N LEU A 149 -1.69 -11.00 -4.81
CA LEU A 149 -0.65 -11.45 -3.88
C LEU A 149 0.41 -10.37 -3.64
N ASN A 150 0.89 -9.75 -4.71
CA ASN A 150 1.87 -8.66 -4.65
C ASN A 150 1.34 -7.47 -3.86
N SER A 151 0.07 -7.13 -4.05
CA SER A 151 -0.57 -6.02 -3.35
C SER A 151 -0.76 -6.25 -1.85
N ARG A 152 -0.99 -7.50 -1.44
CA ARG A 152 -1.30 -7.86 -0.05
C ARG A 152 -0.05 -8.16 0.80
N ASN A 153 1.03 -8.63 0.19
CA ASN A 153 2.17 -9.21 0.94
C ASN A 153 3.43 -8.32 1.01
N ASN A 154 3.54 -7.26 0.20
CA ASN A 154 4.76 -6.43 0.14
C ASN A 154 4.90 -5.33 1.21
N ASN A 155 3.96 -5.23 2.17
CA ASN A 155 3.91 -4.10 3.11
C ASN A 155 4.80 -4.25 4.35
N ASN A 156 5.10 -5.47 4.80
CA ASN A 156 5.72 -5.70 6.11
C ASN A 156 7.12 -5.08 6.21
N ILE A 157 8.02 -5.38 5.27
CA ILE A 157 9.41 -4.91 5.32
C ILE A 157 9.48 -3.39 5.20
N ILE A 158 8.75 -2.81 4.25
CA ILE A 158 8.71 -1.36 4.07
C ILE A 158 8.11 -0.64 5.29
N THR A 159 7.05 -1.19 5.89
CA THR A 159 6.44 -0.62 7.10
C THR A 159 7.45 -0.58 8.25
N SER A 160 8.19 -1.67 8.46
CA SER A 160 9.25 -1.76 9.47
C SER A 160 10.35 -0.72 9.23
N GLN A 161 10.78 -0.55 7.98
CA GLN A 161 11.86 0.38 7.64
C GLN A 161 11.48 1.84 7.78
N LEU A 162 10.26 2.20 7.37
CA LEU A 162 9.72 3.53 7.60
C LEU A 162 9.49 3.79 9.09
N THR A 163 9.15 2.76 9.87
CA THR A 163 9.06 2.85 11.33
C THR A 163 10.44 3.06 11.97
N ASN A 164 11.45 2.31 11.54
CA ASN A 164 12.83 2.48 11.99
C ASN A 164 13.38 3.87 11.64
N ALA A 165 13.04 4.39 10.45
CA ALA A 165 13.39 5.75 10.08
C ALA A 165 12.72 6.81 10.98
N ILE A 166 11.60 6.48 11.65
CA ILE A 166 10.93 7.37 12.62
C ILE A 166 11.51 7.24 14.02
N ILE A 167 11.78 6.02 14.47
CA ILE A 167 12.19 5.73 15.86
C ILE A 167 13.70 5.90 16.05
N ASN A 168 14.49 5.41 15.10
CA ASN A 168 15.96 5.35 15.16
C ASN A 168 16.63 6.39 14.25
N GLY A 169 15.83 7.32 13.74
CA GLY A 169 16.24 8.40 12.85
C GLY A 169 16.51 9.72 13.56
#